data_AF-A0A6L4YAI0-F1
#
_entry.id   AF-A0A6L4YAI0-F1
#
_cell.length_a   1.000
_cell.length_b   1.000
_cell.length_c   1.000
_cell.angle_alpha   90.00
_cell.angle_beta   90.00
_cell.angle_gamma   90.00
#
_symmetry.space_group_name_H-M   'P 1'
#
loop_
_entity.id
_entity.type
_entity.pdbx_description
1 polymer ?
#
loop_
_entity_poly.entity_id
_entity_poly.type
_entity_poly.pdbx_seq_one_letter_code
_entity_poly.pdbx_strand_id
1 'polypeptide(L)'
;MQPIVLKRPDHTYRPDDVITRASYAIMVEDILTKVTGDDKLSTKYIGNKSPFPDLRGDLPYFNAVMVVTTRGIMEAVDLTTGEFAPMKPVSGADALLIIRKLKDELRFF
;
A
#
# COMPACT_ATOMS: atom_id res chain seq x y z
N MET A 1 -11.42 -15.32 -11.11
CA MET A 1 -10.25 -14.58 -10.60
C MET A 1 -10.47 -13.11 -10.91
N GLN A 2 -10.64 -12.24 -9.90
CA GLN A 2 -10.85 -10.80 -10.14
C GLN A 2 -9.51 -10.16 -10.53
N PRO A 3 -9.48 -9.23 -11.50
CA PRO A 3 -8.26 -8.55 -11.89
C PRO A 3 -7.71 -7.70 -10.74
N ILE A 4 -6.39 -7.57 -10.66
CA ILE A 4 -5.72 -6.66 -9.72
C ILE A 4 -5.93 -5.24 -10.27
N VAL A 5 -7.04 -4.64 -9.89
CA VAL A 5 -7.42 -3.27 -10.25
C VAL A 5 -7.86 -2.61 -8.96
N LEU A 6 -7.43 -1.36 -8.75
CA LEU A 6 -7.97 -0.52 -7.68
C LEU A 6 -9.49 -0.50 -7.77
N LYS A 7 -10.15 -1.16 -6.83
CA LYS A 7 -11.61 -1.18 -6.76
C LYS A 7 -12.08 0.18 -6.28
N ARG A 8 -12.20 1.13 -7.22
CA ARG A 8 -12.76 2.43 -6.93
C ARG A 8 -14.24 2.28 -6.56
N PRO A 9 -14.78 3.17 -5.72
CA PRO A 9 -16.20 3.13 -5.36
C PRO A 9 -17.15 3.16 -6.57
N ASP A 10 -16.70 3.74 -7.69
CA ASP A 10 -17.46 3.88 -8.93
C ASP A 10 -17.32 2.69 -9.90
N HIS A 11 -16.58 1.63 -9.53
CA HIS A 11 -16.32 0.46 -10.36
C HIS A 11 -15.68 0.75 -11.73
N THR A 12 -15.09 1.94 -11.92
CA THR A 12 -14.44 2.31 -13.18
C THR A 12 -12.96 1.92 -13.19
N TYR A 13 -12.45 1.56 -14.38
CA TYR A 13 -11.02 1.41 -14.64
C TYR A 13 -10.52 2.67 -15.34
N ARG A 14 -9.53 3.35 -14.74
CA ARG A 14 -8.94 4.60 -15.24
C ARG A 14 -7.43 4.43 -15.39
N PRO A 15 -6.95 3.84 -16.50
CA PRO A 15 -5.54 3.53 -16.69
C PRO A 15 -4.66 4.78 -16.80
N ASP A 16 -5.23 5.91 -17.23
CA ASP A 16 -4.51 7.16 -17.44
C ASP A 16 -4.38 8.00 -16.16
N ASP A 17 -5.05 7.59 -15.07
CA ASP A 17 -4.98 8.31 -13.80
C ASP A 17 -3.62 8.10 -13.12
N VAL A 18 -3.08 9.17 -12.57
CA VAL A 18 -1.87 9.12 -11.76
C VAL A 18 -2.12 8.29 -10.50
N ILE A 19 -1.25 7.31 -10.27
CA ILE A 19 -1.31 6.42 -9.10
C ILE A 19 -0.61 7.08 -7.92
N THR A 20 -1.35 7.30 -6.84
CA THR A 20 -0.82 7.82 -5.58
C THR A 20 -0.18 6.72 -4.75
N ARG A 21 0.71 7.08 -3.84
CA ARG A 21 1.34 6.14 -2.89
C ARG A 21 0.33 5.38 -2.04
N ALA A 22 -0.74 6.03 -1.59
CA ALA A 22 -1.84 5.38 -0.87
C ALA A 22 -2.55 4.33 -1.72
N SER A 23 -2.89 4.67 -2.96
CA SER A 23 -3.54 3.73 -3.86
C SER A 23 -2.62 2.54 -4.21
N TYR A 24 -1.32 2.80 -4.37
CA TYR A 24 -0.35 1.74 -4.57
C TYR A 24 -0.24 0.80 -3.37
N ALA A 25 -0.23 1.34 -2.14
CA ALA A 25 -0.23 0.55 -0.93
C ALA A 25 -1.46 -0.38 -0.84
N ILE A 26 -2.65 0.12 -1.18
CA ILE A 26 -3.88 -0.69 -1.23
C ILE A 26 -3.73 -1.84 -2.25
N MET A 27 -3.20 -1.57 -3.44
CA MET A 27 -2.98 -2.65 -4.44
C MET A 27 -2.02 -3.72 -3.93
N VAL A 28 -0.92 -3.31 -3.31
CA VAL A 28 0.09 -4.23 -2.76
C VAL A 28 -0.50 -5.06 -1.61
N GLU A 29 -1.27 -4.46 -0.71
CA GLU A 29 -1.99 -5.17 0.35
C GLU A 29 -2.97 -6.20 -0.23
N ASP A 30 -3.78 -5.82 -1.21
CA ASP A 30 -4.74 -6.72 -1.87
C ASP A 30 -4.04 -7.93 -2.52
N ILE A 31 -2.87 -7.72 -3.14
CA ILE A 31 -2.04 -8.82 -3.66
C ILE A 31 -1.58 -9.72 -2.52
N LEU A 32 -1.05 -9.15 -1.42
CA LEU A 32 -0.60 -9.92 -0.27
C LEU A 32 -1.74 -10.78 0.30
N THR A 33 -2.89 -10.19 0.59
CA THR A 33 -4.07 -10.91 1.10
C THR A 33 -4.48 -12.06 0.19
N LYS A 34 -4.52 -11.84 -1.13
CA LYS A 34 -4.90 -12.88 -2.09
C LYS A 34 -3.89 -14.02 -2.19
N VAL A 35 -2.59 -13.71 -2.10
CA VAL A 35 -1.54 -14.73 -2.17
C VAL A 35 -1.44 -15.53 -0.88
N THR A 36 -1.57 -14.87 0.28
CA THR A 36 -1.46 -15.54 1.58
C THR A 36 -2.76 -16.22 2.04
N GLY A 37 -3.91 -15.81 1.49
CA GLY A 37 -5.22 -16.22 1.99
C GLY A 37 -5.56 -15.66 3.38
N ASP A 38 -4.82 -14.66 3.84
CA ASP A 38 -5.01 -14.04 5.16
C ASP A 38 -5.86 -12.77 5.06
N ASP A 39 -7.18 -12.96 5.14
CA ASP A 39 -8.16 -11.85 5.11
C ASP A 39 -7.98 -10.87 6.27
N LYS A 40 -7.35 -11.31 7.39
CA LYS A 40 -7.13 -10.45 8.56
C LYS A 40 -6.10 -9.37 8.31
N LEU A 41 -5.29 -9.48 7.25
CA LEU A 41 -4.32 -8.45 6.87
C LEU A 41 -5.00 -7.10 6.65
N SER A 42 -6.18 -7.08 6.05
CA SER A 42 -6.97 -5.87 5.74
C SER A 42 -7.43 -5.07 6.96
N THR A 43 -7.38 -5.67 8.15
CA THR A 43 -7.79 -5.04 9.42
C THR A 43 -6.70 -5.07 10.50
N LYS A 44 -5.52 -5.61 10.18
CA LYS A 44 -4.46 -5.95 11.16
C LYS A 44 -4.01 -4.78 12.03
N TYR A 45 -4.01 -3.57 11.49
CA TYR A 45 -3.49 -2.37 12.15
C TYR A 45 -4.59 -1.42 12.63
N ILE A 46 -5.87 -1.77 12.52
CA ILE A 46 -6.97 -0.93 13.02
C ILE A 46 -6.77 -0.67 14.53
N GLY A 47 -6.80 0.59 14.93
CA GLY A 47 -6.59 1.03 16.32
C GLY A 47 -5.12 1.22 16.73
N ASN A 48 -4.16 0.87 15.86
CA ASN A 48 -2.75 1.12 16.15
C ASN A 48 -2.38 2.59 15.97
N LYS A 49 -1.39 3.04 16.75
CA LYS A 49 -0.82 4.38 16.59
C LYS A 49 -0.01 4.44 15.29
N SER A 50 -0.24 5.49 14.51
CA SER A 50 0.54 5.75 13.29
C SER A 50 1.98 6.09 13.62
N PRO A 51 2.97 5.50 12.92
CA PRO A 51 4.36 5.94 12.96
C PRO A 51 4.63 7.14 12.05
N PHE A 52 3.69 7.50 11.17
CA PHE A 52 3.82 8.63 10.24
C PHE A 52 3.01 9.84 10.73
N PRO A 53 3.56 11.07 10.70
CA PRO A 53 2.88 12.27 11.15
C PRO A 53 1.72 12.69 10.23
N ASP A 54 1.78 12.29 8.96
CA ASP A 54 0.80 12.63 7.91
C ASP A 54 -0.22 11.50 7.62
N LEU A 55 -0.27 10.49 8.49
CA LEU A 55 -1.16 9.34 8.34
C LEU A 55 -2.02 9.16 9.59
N ARG A 56 -3.29 9.55 9.51
CA ARG A 56 -4.27 9.30 10.58
C ARG A 56 -4.79 7.87 10.53
N GLY A 57 -5.10 7.32 11.70
CA GLY A 57 -5.59 5.94 11.88
C GLY A 57 -6.98 5.66 11.28
N ASP A 58 -7.77 6.70 11.02
CA ASP A 58 -9.14 6.61 10.50
C ASP A 58 -9.23 6.77 8.97
N LEU A 59 -8.09 6.89 8.28
CA LEU A 59 -8.06 6.99 6.82
C LEU A 59 -8.29 5.62 6.17
N PRO A 60 -9.02 5.54 5.04
CA PRO A 60 -9.33 4.26 4.38
C PRO A 60 -8.09 3.44 3.96
N TYR A 61 -6.98 4.11 3.66
CA TYR A 61 -5.72 3.50 3.26
C TYR A 61 -4.75 3.29 4.43
N PHE A 62 -5.13 3.63 5.67
CA PHE A 62 -4.25 3.54 6.84
C PHE A 62 -3.68 2.13 7.01
N ASN A 63 -4.56 1.13 7.01
CA ASN A 63 -4.17 -0.26 7.22
C ASN A 63 -3.22 -0.74 6.12
N ALA A 64 -3.55 -0.48 4.87
CA ALA A 64 -2.72 -0.84 3.73
C ALA A 64 -1.31 -0.24 3.85
N VAL A 65 -1.20 1.05 4.18
CA VAL A 65 0.09 1.72 4.39
C VAL A 65 0.88 1.07 5.52
N MET A 66 0.23 0.73 6.63
CA MET A 66 0.88 0.03 7.74
C MET A 66 1.37 -1.37 7.32
N VAL A 67 0.59 -2.13 6.56
CA VAL A 67 0.98 -3.47 6.08
C VAL A 67 2.24 -3.39 5.22
N VAL A 68 2.25 -2.52 4.21
CA VAL A 68 3.36 -2.45 3.25
C VAL A 68 4.62 -1.85 3.86
N THR A 69 4.49 -0.95 4.85
CA THR A 69 5.66 -0.32 5.49
C THR A 69 6.28 -1.21 6.57
N THR A 70 5.47 -1.91 7.35
CA THR A 70 5.97 -2.86 8.37
C THR A 70 6.67 -4.09 7.77
N ARG A 71 6.36 -4.43 6.51
CA ARG A 71 7.03 -5.48 5.73
C ARG A 71 8.22 -4.96 4.90
N GLY A 72 8.54 -3.66 4.99
CA GLY A 72 9.65 -3.05 4.24
C GLY A 72 9.44 -2.95 2.72
N ILE A 73 8.21 -3.18 2.24
CA ILE A 73 7.86 -3.12 0.82
C ILE A 73 7.79 -1.67 0.33
N MET A 74 7.22 -0.78 1.16
CA MET A 74 7.26 0.67 0.98
C MET A 74 7.88 1.33 2.22
N GLU A 75 8.40 2.54 2.08
CA GLU A 75 9.03 3.30 3.17
C GLU A 75 8.50 4.73 3.19
N ALA A 76 8.83 5.50 4.24
CA ALA A 76 8.61 6.94 4.26
C ALA A 76 9.24 7.59 3.02
N VAL A 77 8.61 8.64 2.49
CA VAL A 77 9.17 9.36 1.33
C VAL A 77 10.41 10.16 1.73
N ASP A 78 10.45 10.61 2.98
CA ASP A 78 11.53 11.38 3.56
C ASP A 78 11.76 10.88 4.99
N LEU A 79 12.95 10.35 5.24
CA LEU A 79 13.33 9.81 6.56
C LEU A 79 13.54 10.91 7.59
N THR A 80 13.76 12.16 7.17
CA THR A 80 13.96 13.30 8.06
C THR A 80 12.64 13.83 8.61
N THR A 81 11.60 13.89 7.77
CA THR A 81 10.25 14.28 8.21
C THR A 81 9.47 13.09 8.76
N GLY A 82 9.83 11.88 8.35
CA GLY A 82 9.09 10.66 8.67
C GLY A 82 7.74 10.57 7.97
N GLU A 83 7.49 11.38 6.94
CA GLU A 83 6.21 11.39 6.21
C GLU A 83 6.10 10.23 5.23
N PHE A 84 4.90 9.65 5.13
CA PHE A 84 4.61 8.68 4.08
C PHE A 84 4.25 9.37 2.75
N ALA A 85 3.68 10.55 2.80
CA ALA A 85 3.11 11.33 1.71
C ALA A 85 2.09 10.54 0.85
N PRO A 86 0.95 10.12 1.41
CA PRO A 86 0.01 9.20 0.75
C PRO A 86 -0.55 9.72 -0.57
N MET A 87 -0.69 11.03 -0.71
CA MET A 87 -1.25 11.67 -1.92
C MET A 87 -0.20 11.99 -2.99
N LYS A 88 1.10 11.83 -2.70
CA LYS A 88 2.13 12.02 -3.73
C LYS A 88 2.06 10.89 -4.77
N PRO A 89 2.36 11.19 -6.04
CA PRO A 89 2.46 10.18 -7.07
C PRO A 89 3.60 9.19 -6.76
N VAL A 90 3.45 7.96 -7.22
CA VAL A 90 4.56 6.99 -7.25
C VAL A 90 5.36 7.21 -8.52
N SER A 91 6.67 7.44 -8.40
CA SER A 91 7.54 7.52 -9.58
C SER A 91 7.71 6.12 -10.21
N GLY A 92 8.02 6.05 -11.51
CA GLY A 92 8.26 4.75 -12.18
C GLY A 92 9.42 3.96 -11.56
N ALA A 93 10.47 4.65 -11.10
CA ALA A 93 11.60 4.03 -10.41
C ALA A 93 11.18 3.43 -9.05
N ASP A 94 10.39 4.18 -8.27
CA ASP A 94 9.86 3.69 -6.99
C ASP A 94 8.91 2.52 -7.20
N ALA A 95 8.02 2.61 -8.20
CA ALA A 95 7.09 1.53 -8.51
C ALA A 95 7.83 0.22 -8.80
N LEU A 96 8.91 0.28 -9.59
CA LEU A 96 9.74 -0.87 -9.92
C LEU A 96 10.45 -1.43 -8.68
N LEU A 97 10.97 -0.56 -7.81
CA LEU A 97 11.60 -0.97 -6.55
C LEU A 97 10.59 -1.67 -5.61
N ILE A 98 9.38 -1.12 -5.50
CA ILE A 98 8.32 -1.70 -4.68
C ILE A 98 7.89 -3.06 -5.25
N ILE A 99 7.75 -3.19 -6.58
CA ILE A 99 7.45 -4.49 -7.22
C ILE A 99 8.54 -5.52 -6.92
N ARG A 100 9.81 -5.11 -6.99
CA ARG A 100 10.93 -5.98 -6.63
C ARG A 100 10.86 -6.44 -5.18
N LYS A 101 10.64 -5.51 -4.25
CA LYS A 101 10.51 -5.81 -2.81
C LYS A 101 9.31 -6.71 -2.51
N LEU A 102 8.17 -6.45 -3.14
CA LEU A 102 6.99 -7.32 -3.05
C LEU A 102 7.31 -8.74 -3.55
N LYS A 103 7.96 -8.87 -4.71
CA LYS A 103 8.39 -10.18 -5.22
C LYS A 103 9.30 -10.91 -4.24
N ASP A 104 10.21 -10.20 -3.59
CA ASP A 104 11.12 -10.79 -2.59
C ASP A 104 10.36 -11.23 -1.32
N GLU A 105 9.40 -10.43 -0.84
CA GLU A 105 8.49 -10.80 0.27
C GLU A 105 7.67 -12.05 -0.06
N LEU A 106 7.19 -12.18 -1.30
CA LEU A 106 6.36 -13.30 -1.73
C LEU A 106 7.12 -14.64 -1.79
N ARG A 107 8.46 -14.64 -1.73
CA ARG A 107 9.26 -15.89 -1.70
C ARG A 107 9.17 -16.65 -0.38
N PHE A 108 8.66 -16.00 0.68
CA PHE A 108 8.53 -16.61 2.00
C PHE A 108 7.19 -17.35 2.20
N PHE A 109 6.33 -17.37 1.18
CA PHE A 109 5.08 -18.14 1.12
C PHE A 109 5.22 -19.30 0.14
#